data_AF-A0A956RHB0-F1
#
_entry.id   AF-A0A956RHB0-F1
#
_cell.length_a   1.000
_cell.length_b   1.000
_cell.length_c   1.000
_cell.angle_alpha   90.00
_cell.angle_beta   90.00
_cell.angle_gamma   90.00
#
_symmetry.space_group_name_H-M   'P 1'
#
loop_
_entity.id
_entity.type
_entity.pdbx_description
1 polymer ?
#
loop_
_entity_poly.entity_id
_entity_poly.type
_entity_poly.pdbx_seq_one_letter_code
_entity_poly.pdbx_strand_id
1 'polypeptide(L)'
;MSTRSAALLTIPILTVSLLSPVLLSLPACSAAAEQCYEPTLDAAQCDPASVEFSLASTNPYYPLIVGSAVVLEGMDGDEFIRVERVVLPDTEVVAGVETHVLEHKEFVDGELHELARNFYVEAADGTVCYFGEEVDFYEGGELANHDGSWRVGEGDAKPGIIMPAAPAEGQAYFQENAPGQAIDMGRVFAVGKTEMINGQSYDDVLTIMDVNPMDGCDEEEPKRYIPGIGEVDDNGVVLIEYTPGAG
;
A
#
# COMPACT_ATOMS: atom_id res chain seq x y z
N MET A 1 -34.73 84.34 27.47
CA MET A 1 -33.97 85.34 26.70
C MET A 1 -32.70 84.68 26.20
N SER A 2 -32.29 84.94 24.95
CA SER A 2 -31.07 84.49 24.28
C SER A 2 -31.19 83.28 23.34
N THR A 3 -31.57 83.62 22.10
CA THR A 3 -31.06 83.09 20.82
C THR A 3 -29.54 82.84 20.81
N ARG A 4 -29.09 81.81 20.08
CA ARG A 4 -27.90 81.78 19.18
C ARG A 4 -27.76 80.37 18.58
N SER A 5 -28.04 80.23 17.28
CA SER A 5 -27.08 80.25 16.16
C SER A 5 -26.36 78.92 15.96
N ALA A 6 -26.80 78.23 14.90
CA ALA A 6 -26.08 77.14 14.26
C ALA A 6 -24.74 77.65 13.68
N ALA A 7 -23.70 76.85 13.86
CA ALA A 7 -22.48 76.92 13.09
C ALA A 7 -22.21 75.52 12.53
N LEU A 8 -22.31 75.39 11.20
CA LEU A 8 -21.82 74.24 10.44
C LEU A 8 -20.29 74.22 10.55
N LEU A 9 -19.75 73.12 11.09
CA LEU A 9 -18.33 72.81 11.02
C LEU A 9 -18.17 71.56 10.13
N THR A 10 -17.70 71.76 8.92
CA THR A 10 -17.26 70.69 8.01
C THR A 10 -15.93 70.13 8.51
N ILE A 11 -15.93 68.86 8.94
CA ILE A 11 -14.71 68.13 9.32
C ILE A 11 -14.18 67.39 8.08
N PRO A 12 -12.88 67.49 7.74
CA PRO A 12 -12.31 66.80 6.59
C PRO A 12 -12.26 65.29 6.86
N ILE A 13 -12.65 64.50 5.86
CA ILE A 13 -12.58 63.03 5.88
C ILE A 13 -11.09 62.64 5.83
N LEU A 14 -10.57 62.15 6.96
CA LEU A 14 -9.24 61.56 7.05
C LEU A 14 -9.34 60.10 6.57
N THR A 15 -8.82 59.81 5.38
CA THR A 15 -8.67 58.44 4.88
C THR A 15 -7.60 57.72 5.69
N VAL A 16 -8.01 56.84 6.59
CA VAL A 16 -7.11 55.91 7.28
C VAL A 16 -6.89 54.71 6.35
N SER A 17 -5.73 54.64 5.69
CA SER A 17 -5.27 53.42 5.02
C SER A 17 -4.97 52.36 6.08
N LEU A 18 -5.85 51.36 6.18
CA LEU A 18 -5.60 50.14 6.95
C LEU A 18 -4.49 49.35 6.26
N LEU A 19 -3.27 49.39 6.81
CA LEU A 19 -2.27 48.38 6.49
C LEU A 19 -2.79 47.04 6.99
N SER A 20 -3.11 46.13 6.06
CA SER A 20 -3.40 44.74 6.40
C SER A 20 -2.16 44.10 7.03
N PRO A 21 -2.29 43.37 8.15
CA PRO A 21 -1.20 42.56 8.65
C PRO A 21 -0.91 41.46 7.63
N VAL A 22 0.32 41.43 7.12
CA VAL A 22 0.84 40.29 6.37
C VAL A 22 0.92 39.14 7.36
N LEU A 23 -0.05 38.21 7.29
CA LEU A 23 0.07 36.91 7.93
C LEU A 23 1.23 36.19 7.25
N LEU A 24 2.37 36.07 7.94
CA LEU A 24 3.37 35.07 7.57
C LEU A 24 2.74 33.71 7.85
N SER A 25 2.25 33.05 6.80
CA SER A 25 1.98 31.62 6.84
C SER A 25 3.30 30.91 7.07
N LEU A 26 3.50 30.34 8.26
CA LEU A 26 4.54 29.35 8.45
C LEU A 26 4.24 28.19 7.48
N PRO A 27 5.25 27.63 6.79
CA PRO A 27 5.05 26.41 6.03
C PRO A 27 4.53 25.35 7.02
N ALA A 28 3.39 24.75 6.68
CA ALA A 28 2.93 23.57 7.39
C ALA A 28 4.08 22.55 7.36
N CYS A 29 4.52 22.09 8.53
CA CYS A 29 5.28 20.85 8.57
C CYS A 29 4.43 19.82 7.84
N SER A 30 4.96 19.22 6.77
CA SER A 30 4.43 17.94 6.29
C SER A 30 4.34 17.04 7.51
N ALA A 31 3.15 16.54 7.80
CA ALA A 31 3.03 15.40 8.71
C ALA A 31 3.95 14.32 8.11
N ALA A 32 4.97 13.92 8.86
CA ALA A 32 5.64 12.67 8.52
C ALA A 32 4.56 11.60 8.52
N ALA A 33 4.57 10.72 7.52
CA ALA A 33 3.75 9.52 7.57
C ALA A 33 3.96 8.87 8.94
N GLU A 34 2.86 8.54 9.62
CA GLU A 34 2.94 7.71 10.83
C GLU A 34 3.72 6.45 10.43
N GLN A 35 4.79 6.14 11.16
CA GLN A 35 5.70 5.04 10.83
C GLN A 35 5.78 4.10 12.03
N CYS A 36 5.44 2.83 11.82
CA CYS A 36 5.48 1.81 12.87
C CYS A 36 6.85 1.13 12.98
N TYR A 37 7.58 1.07 11.87
CA TYR A 37 8.96 0.60 11.83
C TYR A 37 9.90 1.71 11.35
N GLU A 38 11.18 1.62 11.73
CA GLU A 38 12.22 2.42 11.08
C GLU A 38 12.63 1.70 9.78
N PRO A 39 12.39 2.27 8.59
CA PRO A 39 12.73 1.63 7.34
C PRO A 39 14.24 1.41 7.25
N THR A 40 14.63 0.17 6.96
CA THR A 40 16.02 -0.22 6.76
C THR A 40 16.38 -0.36 5.28
N LEU A 41 15.37 -0.56 4.42
CA LEU A 41 15.52 -0.56 2.98
C LEU A 41 15.10 0.80 2.42
N ASP A 42 15.81 1.24 1.40
CA ASP A 42 15.57 2.53 0.77
C ASP A 42 14.55 2.36 -0.35
N ALA A 43 13.41 3.06 -0.25
CA ALA A 43 12.40 3.07 -1.31
C ALA A 43 12.94 3.57 -2.66
N ALA A 44 14.10 4.26 -2.67
CA ALA A 44 14.80 4.63 -3.90
C ALA A 44 15.23 3.41 -4.74
N GLN A 45 15.28 2.20 -4.18
CA GLN A 45 15.46 0.95 -4.93
C GLN A 45 14.33 0.69 -5.95
N CYS A 46 13.21 1.38 -5.80
CA CYS A 46 12.05 1.28 -6.67
C CYS A 46 11.72 2.61 -7.38
N ASP A 47 12.65 3.58 -7.40
CA ASP A 47 12.41 4.89 -8.02
C ASP A 47 12.36 4.79 -9.57
N PRO A 48 11.20 5.07 -10.21
CA PRO A 48 11.05 5.03 -11.67
C PRO A 48 11.97 5.99 -12.43
N ALA A 49 12.53 7.01 -11.78
CA ALA A 49 13.44 7.96 -12.41
C ALA A 49 14.89 7.47 -12.49
N SER A 50 15.28 6.45 -11.71
CA SER A 50 16.69 6.06 -11.56
C SER A 50 16.96 4.56 -11.62
N VAL A 51 15.91 3.73 -11.60
CA VAL A 51 15.99 2.27 -11.61
C VAL A 51 15.47 1.72 -12.93
N GLU A 52 16.14 0.69 -13.43
CA GLU A 52 15.67 -0.09 -14.58
C GLU A 52 14.81 -1.26 -14.09
N PHE A 53 13.67 -1.45 -14.75
CA PHE A 53 12.68 -2.44 -14.40
C PHE A 53 12.47 -3.44 -15.52
N SER A 54 12.00 -4.63 -15.18
CA SER A 54 11.59 -5.62 -16.16
C SER A 54 10.41 -6.45 -15.67
N LEU A 55 9.66 -7.01 -16.61
CA LEU A 55 8.65 -8.03 -16.33
C LEU A 55 9.26 -9.42 -16.10
N ALA A 56 10.58 -9.53 -15.90
CA ALA A 56 11.15 -10.75 -15.36
C ALA A 56 10.57 -11.01 -13.97
N SER A 57 10.44 -12.29 -13.63
CA SER A 57 9.99 -12.73 -12.31
C SER A 57 11.01 -13.73 -11.79
N THR A 58 12.04 -13.22 -11.11
CA THR A 58 13.15 -14.02 -10.58
C THR A 58 13.17 -14.07 -9.05
N ASN A 59 12.44 -13.17 -8.38
CA ASN A 59 12.31 -13.22 -6.92
C ASN A 59 11.66 -14.55 -6.47
N PRO A 60 12.30 -15.33 -5.58
CA PRO A 60 11.77 -16.63 -5.20
C PRO A 60 10.50 -16.52 -4.35
N TYR A 61 10.36 -15.49 -3.52
CA TYR A 61 9.27 -15.35 -2.55
C TYR A 61 8.07 -14.57 -3.08
N TYR A 62 8.19 -13.91 -4.23
CA TYR A 62 7.09 -13.17 -4.85
C TYR A 62 7.09 -13.37 -6.37
N PRO A 63 6.84 -14.61 -6.85
CA PRO A 63 6.82 -14.91 -8.28
C PRO A 63 5.61 -14.26 -8.97
N LEU A 64 5.88 -13.47 -10.02
CA LEU A 64 4.90 -12.84 -10.90
C LEU A 64 4.79 -13.61 -12.22
N ILE A 65 4.56 -14.93 -12.12
CA ILE A 65 4.45 -15.80 -13.30
C ILE A 65 3.02 -15.75 -13.83
N VAL A 66 2.83 -15.22 -15.04
CA VAL A 66 1.50 -15.09 -15.67
C VAL A 66 0.72 -16.41 -15.62
N GLY A 67 -0.51 -16.30 -15.12
CA GLY A 67 -1.45 -17.42 -14.95
C GLY A 67 -1.24 -18.23 -13.67
N SER A 68 -0.23 -17.93 -12.85
CA SER A 68 -0.15 -18.53 -11.51
C SER A 68 -1.27 -18.00 -10.63
N ALA A 69 -1.84 -18.88 -9.81
CA ALA A 69 -2.90 -18.53 -8.89
C ALA A 69 -2.71 -19.18 -7.52
N VAL A 70 -3.08 -18.46 -6.47
CA VAL A 70 -3.13 -18.91 -5.09
C VAL A 70 -4.55 -18.74 -4.57
N VAL A 71 -5.03 -19.73 -3.84
CA VAL A 71 -6.27 -19.66 -3.08
C VAL A 71 -5.97 -19.91 -1.61
N LEU A 72 -6.34 -18.95 -0.77
CA LEU A 72 -6.24 -19.02 0.68
C LEU A 72 -7.65 -19.10 1.27
N GLU A 73 -7.82 -19.86 2.35
CA GLU A 73 -9.06 -19.88 3.14
C GLU A 73 -8.78 -19.90 4.64
N GLY A 74 -9.67 -19.28 5.41
CA GLY A 74 -9.54 -19.15 6.85
C GLY A 74 -10.83 -18.70 7.51
N MET A 75 -10.75 -18.46 8.82
CA MET A 75 -11.83 -17.86 9.59
C MET A 75 -11.28 -16.59 10.23
N ASP A 76 -12.00 -15.48 10.08
CA ASP A 76 -11.82 -14.30 10.93
C ASP A 76 -13.05 -14.17 11.83
N GLY A 77 -12.85 -14.36 13.14
CA GLY A 77 -13.95 -14.50 14.08
C GLY A 77 -14.93 -15.63 13.70
N ASP A 78 -16.15 -15.25 13.33
CA ASP A 78 -17.22 -16.16 12.90
C ASP A 78 -17.41 -16.16 11.37
N GLU A 79 -16.65 -15.34 10.63
CA GLU A 79 -16.76 -15.14 9.19
C GLU A 79 -15.76 -16.03 8.44
N PHE A 80 -16.23 -16.67 7.37
CA PHE A 80 -15.36 -17.46 6.50
C PHE A 80 -14.73 -16.57 5.42
N ILE A 81 -13.41 -16.55 5.38
CA ILE A 81 -12.64 -15.75 4.44
C ILE A 81 -12.06 -16.65 3.35
N ARG A 82 -12.20 -16.24 2.09
CA ARG A 82 -11.54 -16.84 0.94
C ARG A 82 -10.86 -15.74 0.12
N VAL A 83 -9.56 -15.90 -0.09
CA VAL A 83 -8.76 -15.00 -0.92
C VAL A 83 -8.32 -15.73 -2.18
N GLU A 84 -8.52 -15.12 -3.34
CA GLU A 84 -8.03 -15.60 -4.63
C GLU A 84 -7.07 -14.57 -5.22
N ARG A 85 -5.83 -15.00 -5.54
CA ARG A 85 -4.82 -14.15 -6.14
C ARG A 85 -4.35 -14.74 -7.45
N VAL A 86 -4.37 -13.96 -8.53
CA VAL A 86 -4.03 -14.42 -9.88
C VAL A 86 -3.14 -13.39 -10.57
N VAL A 87 -1.98 -13.84 -11.08
CA VAL A 87 -1.15 -13.00 -11.96
C VAL A 87 -1.77 -13.00 -13.36
N LEU A 88 -2.31 -11.86 -13.78
CA LEU A 88 -2.99 -11.72 -15.06
C LEU A 88 -2.00 -11.64 -16.23
N PRO A 89 -2.43 -11.94 -17.47
CA PRO A 89 -1.62 -11.71 -18.67
C PRO A 89 -1.54 -10.24 -19.07
N ASP A 90 -2.38 -9.39 -18.49
CA ASP A 90 -2.40 -7.96 -18.74
C ASP A 90 -1.27 -7.26 -17.96
N THR A 91 -0.77 -6.16 -18.54
CA THR A 91 0.17 -5.24 -17.90
C THR A 91 -0.48 -3.88 -17.72
N GLU A 92 0.01 -3.09 -16.77
CA GLU A 92 -0.41 -1.71 -16.54
C GLU A 92 0.80 -0.78 -16.52
N VAL A 93 0.70 0.40 -17.13
CA VAL A 93 1.76 1.42 -17.06
C VAL A 93 1.47 2.39 -15.93
N VAL A 94 2.30 2.38 -14.88
CA VAL A 94 2.21 3.29 -13.74
C VAL A 94 3.50 4.09 -13.62
N ALA A 95 3.40 5.42 -13.50
CA ALA A 95 4.55 6.33 -13.48
C ALA A 95 5.55 6.15 -14.66
N GLY A 96 5.08 5.64 -15.81
CA GLY A 96 5.91 5.38 -16.99
C GLY A 96 6.64 4.03 -16.99
N VAL A 97 6.41 3.18 -15.98
CA VAL A 97 6.95 1.82 -15.88
C VAL A 97 5.85 0.81 -16.20
N GLU A 98 6.15 -0.17 -17.05
CA GLU A 98 5.25 -1.31 -17.31
C GLU A 98 5.34 -2.31 -16.15
N THR A 99 4.19 -2.64 -15.57
CA THR A 99 4.03 -3.48 -14.38
C THR A 99 3.18 -4.72 -14.68
N HIS A 100 3.44 -5.80 -13.95
CA HIS A 100 2.51 -6.94 -13.86
C HIS A 100 1.24 -6.52 -13.13
N VAL A 101 0.12 -7.12 -13.51
CA VAL A 101 -1.15 -6.97 -12.79
C VAL A 101 -1.43 -8.27 -12.02
N LEU A 102 -1.49 -8.17 -10.70
CA LEU A 102 -2.01 -9.23 -9.84
C LEU A 102 -3.43 -8.86 -9.42
N GLU A 103 -4.41 -9.70 -9.77
CA GLU A 103 -5.78 -9.57 -9.30
C GLU A 103 -5.90 -10.27 -7.94
N HIS A 104 -6.33 -9.53 -6.93
CA HIS A 104 -6.71 -10.01 -5.61
C HIS A 104 -8.24 -9.95 -5.50
N LYS A 105 -8.86 -11.02 -5.05
CA LYS A 105 -10.27 -11.04 -4.64
C LYS A 105 -10.39 -11.58 -3.23
N GLU A 106 -11.11 -10.85 -2.38
CA GLU A 106 -11.51 -11.33 -1.08
C GLU A 106 -13.02 -11.60 -1.05
N PHE A 107 -13.39 -12.75 -0.50
CA PHE A 107 -14.77 -13.14 -0.25
C PHE A 107 -14.99 -13.36 1.24
N VAL A 108 -16.05 -12.76 1.77
CA VAL A 108 -16.53 -12.95 3.14
C VAL A 108 -17.85 -13.71 3.10
N ASP A 109 -17.92 -14.88 3.74
CA ASP A 109 -19.07 -15.80 3.72
C ASP A 109 -19.58 -16.13 2.29
N GLY A 110 -18.67 -16.11 1.32
CA GLY A 110 -18.93 -16.39 -0.09
C GLY A 110 -19.47 -15.21 -0.91
N GLU A 111 -19.59 -14.03 -0.31
CA GLU A 111 -19.91 -12.78 -1.01
C GLU A 111 -18.61 -12.03 -1.33
N LEU A 112 -18.49 -11.47 -2.54
CA LEU A 112 -17.33 -10.66 -2.91
C LEU A 112 -17.31 -9.42 -2.02
N HIS A 113 -16.21 -9.24 -1.28
CA HIS A 113 -15.98 -8.10 -0.41
C HIS A 113 -15.03 -7.10 -1.05
N GLU A 114 -13.94 -7.59 -1.64
CA GLU A 114 -12.90 -6.77 -2.26
C GLU A 114 -12.48 -7.34 -3.62
N LEU A 115 -12.23 -6.45 -4.57
CA LEU A 115 -11.49 -6.72 -5.80
C LEU A 115 -10.39 -5.67 -5.96
N ALA A 116 -9.13 -6.09 -5.87
CA ALA A 116 -7.99 -5.22 -6.09
C ALA A 116 -7.16 -5.67 -7.31
N ARG A 117 -6.66 -4.70 -8.08
CA ARG A 117 -5.66 -4.91 -9.14
C ARG A 117 -4.37 -4.23 -8.70
N ASN A 118 -3.39 -5.05 -8.33
CA ASN A 118 -2.13 -4.63 -7.78
C ASN A 118 -1.06 -4.54 -8.89
N PHE A 119 -0.24 -3.50 -8.87
CA PHE A 119 0.76 -3.21 -9.90
C PHE A 119 2.18 -3.46 -9.38
N TYR A 120 2.78 -4.56 -9.80
CA TYR A 120 4.11 -4.97 -9.34
C TYR A 120 5.14 -5.03 -10.47
N VAL A 121 6.40 -4.75 -10.16
CA VAL A 121 7.49 -4.88 -11.14
C VAL A 121 8.81 -5.19 -10.45
N GLU A 122 9.66 -6.00 -11.08
CA GLU A 122 10.96 -6.36 -10.55
C GLU A 122 12.02 -5.34 -10.98
N ALA A 123 12.73 -4.77 -10.01
CA ALA A 123 13.94 -3.98 -10.23
C ALA A 123 15.10 -4.88 -10.65
N ALA A 124 16.12 -4.31 -11.30
CA ALA A 124 17.27 -5.07 -11.80
C ALA A 124 18.06 -5.86 -10.73
N ASP A 125 17.91 -5.54 -9.43
CA ASP A 125 18.54 -6.27 -8.33
C ASP A 125 17.71 -7.46 -7.80
N GLY A 126 16.48 -7.66 -8.31
CA GLY A 126 15.54 -8.71 -7.89
C GLY A 126 14.50 -8.26 -6.86
N THR A 127 14.51 -6.98 -6.45
CA THR A 127 13.50 -6.41 -5.55
C THR A 127 12.18 -6.30 -6.29
N VAL A 128 11.08 -6.79 -5.71
CA VAL A 128 9.74 -6.60 -6.26
C VAL A 128 9.15 -5.33 -5.68
N CYS A 129 8.94 -4.36 -6.57
CA CYS A 129 8.44 -3.05 -6.25
C CYS A 129 6.93 -2.99 -6.43
N TYR A 130 6.26 -2.25 -5.56
CA TYR A 130 4.81 -2.05 -5.57
C TYR A 130 4.51 -0.62 -6.01
N PHE A 131 3.81 -0.50 -7.14
CA PHE A 131 3.57 0.77 -7.82
C PHE A 131 2.15 1.30 -7.62
N GLY A 132 1.32 0.59 -6.87
CA GLY A 132 -0.03 0.98 -6.54
C GLY A 132 -1.05 -0.10 -6.83
N GLU A 133 -2.30 0.23 -6.55
CA GLU A 133 -3.45 -0.62 -6.78
C GLU A 133 -4.71 0.18 -7.11
N GLU A 134 -5.64 -0.52 -7.74
CA GLU A 134 -7.03 -0.11 -7.87
C GLU A 134 -7.89 -1.07 -7.07
N VAL A 135 -8.65 -0.56 -6.11
CA VAL A 135 -9.46 -1.34 -5.18
C VAL A 135 -10.94 -1.00 -5.39
N ASP A 136 -11.77 -2.03 -5.41
CA ASP A 136 -13.23 -1.94 -5.38
C ASP A 136 -13.74 -2.73 -4.16
N PHE A 137 -14.34 -2.02 -3.20
CA PHE A 137 -15.06 -2.66 -2.10
C PHE A 137 -16.54 -2.83 -2.44
N TYR A 138 -17.13 -3.93 -2.02
CA TYR A 138 -18.51 -4.30 -2.28
C TYR A 138 -19.29 -4.51 -0.97
N GLU A 139 -20.51 -3.98 -0.92
CA GLU A 139 -21.46 -4.20 0.17
C GLU A 139 -22.81 -4.65 -0.41
N GLY A 140 -23.31 -5.81 0.01
CA GLY A 140 -24.58 -6.35 -0.51
C GLY A 140 -24.57 -6.61 -2.02
N GLY A 141 -23.40 -6.86 -2.60
CA GLY A 141 -23.20 -7.09 -4.04
C GLY A 141 -23.19 -5.82 -4.90
N GLU A 142 -23.18 -4.62 -4.30
CA GLU A 142 -23.05 -3.34 -4.99
C GLU A 142 -21.69 -2.72 -4.69
N LEU A 143 -21.09 -2.03 -5.66
CA LEU A 143 -19.85 -1.28 -5.48
C LEU A 143 -20.08 -0.17 -4.44
N ALA A 144 -19.34 -0.21 -3.34
CA ALA A 144 -19.46 0.70 -2.21
C ALA A 144 -18.49 1.89 -2.33
N ASN A 145 -17.19 1.62 -2.50
CA ASN A 145 -16.15 2.65 -2.58
C ASN A 145 -14.86 2.10 -3.26
N HIS A 146 -13.85 2.95 -3.35
CA HIS A 146 -12.52 2.65 -3.91
C HIS A 146 -11.40 2.99 -2.91
N ASP A 147 -11.72 3.03 -1.62
CA ASP A 147 -10.76 3.38 -0.58
C ASP A 147 -9.58 2.40 -0.62
N GLY A 148 -8.38 2.88 -0.27
CA GLY A 148 -7.14 2.13 -0.48
C GLY A 148 -6.49 2.37 -1.85
N SER A 149 -7.24 2.64 -2.92
CA SER A 149 -6.63 2.85 -4.26
C SER A 149 -5.55 3.94 -4.27
N TRP A 150 -4.36 3.60 -4.79
CA TRP A 150 -3.23 4.52 -4.89
C TRP A 150 -2.34 4.18 -6.09
N ARG A 151 -1.65 5.17 -6.65
CA ARG A 151 -0.74 4.98 -7.79
C ARG A 151 0.50 5.85 -7.65
N VAL A 152 1.68 5.30 -7.92
CA VAL A 152 2.94 6.08 -7.94
C VAL A 152 2.85 7.23 -8.93
N GLY A 153 3.29 8.40 -8.50
CA GLY A 153 3.24 9.63 -9.29
C GLY A 153 1.93 10.42 -9.16
N GLU A 154 0.96 9.91 -8.42
CA GLU A 154 -0.24 10.65 -8.02
C GLU A 154 -0.08 11.22 -6.60
N GLY A 155 -0.32 12.52 -6.45
CA GLY A 155 -0.13 13.20 -5.15
C GLY A 155 1.31 13.04 -4.63
N ASP A 156 1.43 12.63 -3.36
CA ASP A 156 2.70 12.35 -2.69
C ASP A 156 3.06 10.85 -2.70
N ALA A 157 2.35 10.03 -3.48
CA ALA A 157 2.55 8.59 -3.53
C ALA A 157 3.91 8.21 -4.13
N LYS A 158 4.62 7.34 -3.43
CA LYS A 158 5.95 6.82 -3.76
C LYS A 158 5.88 5.30 -3.93
N PRO A 159 6.80 4.71 -4.72
CA PRO A 159 6.86 3.27 -4.84
C PRO A 159 7.23 2.64 -3.51
N GLY A 160 6.63 1.49 -3.23
CA GLY A 160 7.01 0.63 -2.11
C GLY A 160 7.78 -0.61 -2.56
N ILE A 161 8.17 -1.42 -1.59
CA ILE A 161 8.81 -2.72 -1.79
C ILE A 161 7.84 -3.76 -1.25
N ILE A 162 7.28 -4.64 -2.10
CA ILE A 162 6.46 -5.76 -1.60
C ILE A 162 7.34 -6.93 -1.16
N MET A 163 8.50 -7.12 -1.83
CA MET A 163 9.43 -8.19 -1.50
C MET A 163 10.89 -7.78 -1.80
N PRO A 164 11.80 -7.79 -0.80
CA PRO A 164 13.22 -7.57 -1.02
C PRO A 164 13.83 -8.64 -1.94
N ALA A 165 14.86 -8.29 -2.71
CA ALA A 165 15.61 -9.24 -3.52
C ALA A 165 16.22 -10.41 -2.71
N ALA A 166 16.66 -10.10 -1.48
CA ALA A 166 17.24 -11.03 -0.55
C ALA A 166 16.69 -10.72 0.86
N PRO A 167 15.53 -11.30 1.24
CA PRO A 167 14.93 -11.08 2.53
C PRO A 167 15.86 -11.51 3.67
N ALA A 168 16.00 -10.65 4.68
CA ALA A 168 16.81 -10.89 5.87
C ALA A 168 16.10 -10.38 7.12
N GLU A 169 16.16 -11.14 8.21
CA GLU A 169 15.52 -10.81 9.49
C GLU A 169 15.86 -9.36 9.93
N GLY A 170 14.82 -8.61 10.29
CA GLY A 170 14.91 -7.22 10.73
C GLY A 170 14.86 -6.18 9.62
N GLN A 171 14.86 -6.57 8.34
CA GLN A 171 14.58 -5.63 7.26
C GLN A 171 13.15 -5.10 7.40
N ALA A 172 13.00 -3.77 7.40
CA ALA A 172 11.72 -3.08 7.38
C ALA A 172 11.64 -2.08 6.22
N TYR A 173 10.45 -1.89 5.67
CA TYR A 173 10.21 -1.06 4.49
C TYR A 173 8.72 -0.71 4.37
N PHE A 174 8.40 0.31 3.59
CA PHE A 174 7.03 0.55 3.14
C PHE A 174 6.70 -0.43 2.01
N GLN A 175 5.59 -1.15 2.16
CA GLN A 175 4.94 -1.88 1.07
C GLN A 175 4.07 -0.93 0.26
N GLU A 176 3.31 -0.08 0.96
CA GLU A 176 2.55 1.01 0.37
C GLU A 176 3.00 2.34 0.94
N ASN A 177 3.11 3.36 0.08
CA ASN A 177 3.65 4.65 0.47
C ASN A 177 2.89 5.80 -0.20
N ALA A 178 1.60 5.90 0.11
CA ALA A 178 0.71 6.97 -0.34
C ALA A 178 0.09 7.70 0.88
N PRO A 179 0.81 8.67 1.48
CA PRO A 179 0.37 9.30 2.72
C PRO A 179 -1.05 9.88 2.66
N GLY A 180 -1.88 9.48 3.63
CA GLY A 180 -3.29 9.90 3.72
C GLY A 180 -4.24 9.18 2.75
N GLN A 181 -3.76 8.18 2.01
CA GLN A 181 -4.55 7.33 1.13
C GLN A 181 -4.34 5.84 1.49
N ALA A 182 -3.10 5.37 1.46
CA ALA A 182 -2.74 3.99 1.72
C ALA A 182 -1.28 3.90 2.23
N ILE A 183 -1.07 3.29 3.39
CA ILE A 183 0.25 3.10 3.98
C ILE A 183 0.29 1.73 4.66
N ASP A 184 1.22 0.89 4.22
CA ASP A 184 1.56 -0.36 4.89
C ASP A 184 3.06 -0.51 5.01
N MET A 185 3.49 -1.10 6.11
CA MET A 185 4.89 -1.41 6.37
C MET A 185 5.07 -2.89 6.66
N GLY A 186 6.04 -3.50 5.98
CA GLY A 186 6.46 -4.87 6.24
C GLY A 186 7.77 -4.92 7.03
N ARG A 187 7.88 -5.86 7.97
CA ARG A 187 9.15 -6.22 8.63
C ARG A 187 9.40 -7.72 8.50
N VAL A 188 10.53 -8.07 7.89
CA VAL A 188 10.98 -9.47 7.81
C VAL A 188 11.25 -10.00 9.22
N PHE A 189 10.41 -10.91 9.67
CA PHE A 189 10.47 -11.48 11.01
C PHE A 189 11.33 -12.73 11.07
N ALA A 190 11.18 -13.62 10.08
CA ALA A 190 11.89 -14.88 10.02
C ALA A 190 12.14 -15.29 8.56
N VAL A 191 13.27 -15.93 8.30
CA VAL A 191 13.59 -16.52 6.98
C VAL A 191 14.16 -17.92 7.17
N GLY A 192 13.88 -18.82 6.24
CA GLY A 192 14.53 -20.14 6.21
C GLY A 192 13.96 -21.12 7.24
N LYS A 193 12.71 -20.93 7.69
CA LYS A 193 12.08 -21.81 8.68
C LYS A 193 11.33 -22.94 8.00
N THR A 194 11.25 -24.09 8.66
CA THR A 194 10.29 -25.13 8.30
C THR A 194 9.00 -24.89 9.07
N GLU A 195 7.89 -24.70 8.37
CA GLU A 195 6.58 -24.40 8.96
C GLU A 195 5.49 -25.34 8.43
N MET A 196 4.43 -25.51 9.21
CA MET A 196 3.25 -26.28 8.84
C MET A 196 2.16 -25.33 8.34
N ILE A 197 1.84 -25.38 7.04
CA ILE A 197 0.75 -24.61 6.43
C ILE A 197 -0.32 -25.60 5.98
N ASN A 198 -1.54 -25.45 6.51
CA ASN A 198 -2.68 -26.32 6.22
C ASN A 198 -2.35 -27.84 6.33
N GLY A 199 -1.63 -28.23 7.38
CA GLY A 199 -1.24 -29.62 7.64
C GLY A 199 -0.15 -30.18 6.72
N GLN A 200 0.46 -29.36 5.86
CA GLN A 200 1.62 -29.72 5.04
C GLN A 200 2.88 -28.99 5.53
N SER A 201 4.03 -29.67 5.45
CA SER A 201 5.31 -29.11 5.86
C SER A 201 5.98 -28.43 4.67
N TYR A 202 6.44 -27.21 4.87
CA TYR A 202 7.20 -26.45 3.88
C TYR A 202 8.51 -25.97 4.48
N ASP A 203 9.57 -26.06 3.69
CA ASP A 203 10.89 -25.53 4.03
C ASP A 203 11.07 -24.13 3.46
N ASP A 204 12.08 -23.42 3.97
CA ASP A 204 12.46 -22.09 3.53
C ASP A 204 11.30 -21.06 3.58
N VAL A 205 10.43 -21.16 4.59
CA VAL A 205 9.35 -20.18 4.79
C VAL A 205 9.92 -18.84 5.23
N LEU A 206 9.44 -17.77 4.58
CA LEU A 206 9.64 -16.37 4.95
C LEU A 206 8.38 -15.88 5.67
N THR A 207 8.57 -15.20 6.80
CA THR A 207 7.48 -14.54 7.54
C THR A 207 7.77 -13.05 7.62
N ILE A 208 6.80 -12.25 7.20
CA ILE A 208 6.82 -10.79 7.30
C ILE A 208 5.68 -10.40 8.26
N MET A 209 5.97 -9.48 9.18
CA MET A 209 4.92 -8.82 9.97
C MET A 209 4.54 -7.54 9.25
N ASP A 210 3.29 -7.47 8.82
CA ASP A 210 2.71 -6.30 8.18
C ASP A 210 1.98 -5.47 9.25
N VAL A 211 1.99 -4.15 9.06
CA VAL A 211 1.31 -3.20 9.95
C VAL A 211 0.87 -2.01 9.13
N ASN A 212 -0.36 -1.56 9.36
CA ASN A 212 -0.91 -0.36 8.75
C ASN A 212 -0.77 0.82 9.72
N PRO A 213 0.15 1.78 9.50
CA PRO A 213 0.33 2.91 10.42
C PRO A 213 -0.87 3.84 10.54
N MET A 214 -1.84 3.77 9.61
CA MET A 214 -3.07 4.56 9.68
C MET A 214 -4.07 3.99 10.71
N ASP A 215 -4.01 2.69 10.97
CA ASP A 215 -4.81 2.01 12.01
C ASP A 215 -4.10 1.96 13.38
N GLY A 216 -2.84 2.40 13.40
CA GLY A 216 -1.98 2.38 14.58
C GLY A 216 -0.93 1.26 14.49
N CYS A 217 -0.03 1.21 15.47
CA CYS A 217 1.13 0.31 15.42
C CYS A 217 1.03 -0.88 16.40
N ASP A 218 -0.15 -1.12 16.96
CA ASP A 218 -0.36 -2.14 18.00
C ASP A 218 -0.77 -3.50 17.42
N GLU A 219 -1.21 -3.54 16.16
CA GLU A 219 -1.70 -4.72 15.47
C GLU A 219 -0.75 -5.07 14.31
N GLU A 220 0.03 -6.14 14.49
CA GLU A 220 0.91 -6.68 13.45
C GLU A 220 0.32 -7.98 12.92
N GLU A 221 0.26 -8.11 11.59
CA GLU A 221 -0.33 -9.25 10.91
C GLU A 221 0.77 -10.10 10.24
N PRO A 222 0.93 -11.38 10.61
CA PRO A 222 1.91 -12.24 9.99
C PRO A 222 1.45 -12.69 8.60
N LYS A 223 2.25 -12.39 7.57
CA LYS A 223 2.15 -13.00 6.25
C LYS A 223 3.29 -13.99 6.02
N ARG A 224 2.99 -15.15 5.44
CA ARG A 224 4.01 -16.18 5.14
C ARG A 224 4.13 -16.43 3.64
N TYR A 225 5.37 -16.62 3.20
CA TYR A 225 5.73 -16.80 1.80
C TYR A 225 6.59 -18.05 1.62
N ILE A 226 6.34 -18.78 0.54
CA ILE A 226 7.09 -20.00 0.16
C ILE A 226 7.74 -19.80 -1.20
N PRO A 227 9.03 -20.18 -1.36
CA PRO A 227 9.73 -20.11 -2.64
C PRO A 227 8.96 -20.78 -3.79
N GLY A 228 8.74 -20.04 -4.87
CA GLY A 228 8.06 -20.51 -6.08
C GLY A 228 6.53 -20.51 -6.02
N ILE A 229 5.93 -20.32 -4.84
CA ILE A 229 4.46 -20.18 -4.67
C ILE A 229 4.09 -18.71 -4.46
N GLY A 230 4.83 -18.00 -3.62
CA GLY A 230 4.46 -16.66 -3.17
C GLY A 230 3.82 -16.70 -1.78
N GLU A 231 2.85 -15.82 -1.55
CA GLU A 231 2.11 -15.74 -0.29
C GLU A 231 1.22 -16.99 -0.09
N VAL A 232 1.27 -17.58 1.10
CA VAL A 232 0.58 -18.83 1.44
C VAL A 232 -0.19 -18.75 2.76
N ASP A 233 -0.09 -17.62 3.43
CA ASP A 233 -0.76 -17.32 4.69
C ASP A 233 -0.87 -15.81 4.80
N ASP A 234 -2.11 -15.34 4.91
CA ASP A 234 -2.44 -13.95 5.20
C ASP A 234 -3.21 -13.92 6.52
N ASN A 235 -2.49 -13.65 7.62
CA ASN A 235 -3.05 -13.57 8.97
C ASN A 235 -3.94 -14.78 9.38
N GLY A 236 -3.57 -15.99 9.00
CA GLY A 236 -4.34 -17.21 9.32
C GLY A 236 -5.36 -17.64 8.26
N VAL A 237 -5.50 -16.89 7.17
CA VAL A 237 -6.12 -17.34 5.91
C VAL A 237 -5.04 -18.08 5.11
N VAL A 238 -5.12 -19.41 5.07
CA VAL A 238 -3.99 -20.27 4.66
C VAL A 238 -4.21 -20.95 3.32
N LEU A 239 -3.10 -21.29 2.66
CA LEU A 239 -3.09 -21.96 1.36
C LEU A 239 -3.93 -23.24 1.34
N ILE A 240 -4.90 -23.28 0.43
CA ILE A 240 -5.68 -24.46 0.10
C ILE A 240 -5.32 -24.98 -1.30
N GLU A 241 -5.04 -24.08 -2.25
CA GLU A 241 -4.74 -24.43 -3.63
C GLU A 241 -3.69 -23.50 -4.25
N TYR A 242 -2.77 -24.09 -5.03
CA TYR A 242 -1.83 -23.37 -5.87
C TYR A 242 -1.90 -23.91 -7.30
N THR A 243 -2.10 -23.02 -8.27
CA THR A 243 -1.99 -23.31 -9.69
C THR A 243 -0.72 -22.67 -10.24
N PRO A 244 0.24 -23.43 -10.79
CA PRO A 244 1.43 -22.85 -11.40
C PRO A 244 1.09 -22.15 -12.73
N GLY A 245 1.74 -21.02 -12.97
CA GLY A 245 1.62 -20.27 -14.22
C GLY A 245 2.39 -20.90 -15.39
N ALA A 246 2.23 -20.33 -16.59
CA ALA A 246 2.97 -20.74 -17.77
C ALA A 246 4.33 -20.01 -17.79
N GLY A 247 5.40 -20.73 -17.46
CA GLY A 247 6.78 -20.23 -17.54
C GLY A 247 7.38 -20.23 -18.94
#